data_AF-A0A1G2RBE5-F1
#
_entry.id   AF-A0A1G2RBE5-F1
#
_cell.length_a   1.000
_cell.length_b   1.000
_cell.length_c   1.000
_cell.angle_alpha   90.00
_cell.angle_beta   90.00
_cell.angle_gamma   90.00
#
_symmetry.space_group_name_H-M   'P 1'
#
loop_
_entity.id
_entity.type
_entity.pdbx_description
1 polymer ?
#
loop_
_entity_poly.entity_id
_entity_poly.type
_entity_poly.pdbx_seq_one_letter_code
_entity_poly.pdbx_strand_id
1 'polypeptide(L)'
;MELLGNFQIETFWQLLLAAILGAFIGVEREYKKKGAGLQTYSLVALGSCLFAVIYVVLVSGQAENFPLFGAAPEIIKAVATGIGFIGAGVIFRQVSGPTTGLTTAAGLWVVSAIGVAAGFQLYFLAITVTALTIVVLAGFGALEEKFFR
;
A
#
# COMPACT_ATOMS: atom_id res chain seq x y z
N MET A 1 18.77 -18.53 19.08
CA MET A 1 17.43 -18.22 19.63
C MET A 1 17.17 -16.71 19.64
N GLU A 2 18.13 -15.87 20.03
CA GLU A 2 17.99 -14.41 20.02
C GLU A 2 17.81 -13.79 18.61
N LEU A 3 18.52 -14.30 17.59
CA LEU A 3 18.41 -13.80 16.21
C LEU A 3 16.98 -13.91 15.63
N LEU A 4 16.31 -15.03 15.91
CA LEU A 4 14.93 -15.28 15.48
C LEU A 4 13.94 -14.36 16.21
N GLY A 5 14.20 -14.06 17.49
CA GLY A 5 13.39 -13.12 18.26
C GLY A 5 13.45 -11.70 17.69
N ASN A 6 14.64 -11.22 17.32
CA ASN A 6 14.81 -9.88 16.73
C ASN A 6 14.08 -9.74 15.38
N PHE A 7 14.16 -10.77 14.52
CA PHE A 7 13.48 -10.77 13.23
C PHE A 7 11.94 -10.74 13.36
N GLN A 8 11.39 -11.52 14.29
CA GLN A 8 9.94 -11.54 14.55
C GLN A 8 9.42 -10.21 15.08
N ILE A 9 10.17 -9.58 16.01
CA ILE A 9 9.83 -8.27 16.56
C ILE A 9 9.88 -7.20 15.47
N GLU A 10 10.92 -7.19 14.64
CA GLU A 10 11.04 -6.24 13.54
C GLU A 10 9.89 -6.40 12.54
N THR A 11 9.59 -7.64 12.12
CA THR A 11 8.48 -7.93 11.21
C THR A 11 7.14 -7.43 11.75
N PHE A 12 6.89 -7.62 13.05
CA PHE A 12 5.68 -7.10 13.69
C PHE A 12 5.58 -5.57 13.56
N TRP A 13 6.67 -4.85 13.84
CA TRP A 13 6.68 -3.39 13.73
C TRP A 13 6.57 -2.89 12.29
N GLN A 14 7.17 -3.60 11.32
CA GLN A 14 7.00 -3.29 9.89
C GLN A 14 5.54 -3.36 9.46
N LEU A 15 4.86 -4.46 9.82
CA LEU A 15 3.46 -4.70 9.49
C LEU A 15 2.54 -3.69 10.18
N LEU A 16 2.79 -3.41 11.46
CA LEU A 16 2.03 -2.42 12.21
C LEU A 16 2.21 -1.01 11.61
N LEU A 17 3.45 -0.61 11.30
CA LEU A 17 3.74 0.66 10.67
C LEU A 17 3.05 0.78 9.31
N ALA A 18 3.14 -0.25 8.46
CA ALA A 18 2.46 -0.27 7.16
C ALA A 18 0.95 -0.06 7.30
N ALA A 19 0.32 -0.79 8.23
CA ALA A 19 -1.11 -0.66 8.51
C ALA A 19 -1.48 0.77 8.97
N ILE A 20 -0.67 1.37 9.85
CA ILE A 20 -0.89 2.74 10.34
C ILE A 20 -0.73 3.78 9.22
N LEU A 21 0.32 3.66 8.41
CA LEU A 21 0.56 4.56 7.27
C LEU A 21 -0.57 4.46 6.23
N GLY A 22 -1.05 3.26 5.96
CA GLY A 22 -2.24 3.04 5.13
C GLY A 22 -3.50 3.65 5.75
N ALA A 23 -3.69 3.48 7.06
CA ALA A 23 -4.82 4.05 7.79
C ALA A 23 -4.85 5.57 7.69
N PHE A 24 -3.71 6.26 7.81
CA PHE A 24 -3.66 7.73 7.69
C PHE A 24 -4.18 8.24 6.34
N ILE A 25 -3.83 7.57 5.24
CA ILE A 25 -4.38 7.90 3.92
C ILE A 25 -5.87 7.55 3.89
N GLY A 26 -6.24 6.38 4.41
CA GLY A 26 -7.61 5.91 4.44
C GLY A 26 -8.57 6.80 5.24
N VAL A 27 -8.11 7.46 6.32
CA VAL A 27 -8.90 8.45 7.09
C VAL A 27 -9.35 9.60 6.19
N GLU A 28 -8.46 10.13 5.36
CA GLU A 28 -8.80 11.20 4.40
C GLU A 28 -9.89 10.74 3.42
N ARG A 29 -9.75 9.50 2.92
CA ARG A 29 -10.71 8.92 1.98
C ARG A 29 -12.07 8.70 2.61
N GLU A 30 -12.10 8.18 3.83
CA GLU A 30 -13.31 7.91 4.61
C GLU A 30 -14.04 9.23 4.91
N TYR A 31 -13.31 10.24 5.36
CA TYR A 31 -13.85 11.58 5.64
C TYR A 31 -14.51 12.20 4.40
N LYS A 32 -13.89 12.05 3.22
CA LYS A 32 -14.47 12.50 1.93
C LYS A 32 -15.47 11.52 1.31
N LYS A 33 -15.94 10.51 2.05
CA LYS A 33 -16.93 9.50 1.65
C LYS A 33 -16.61 8.84 0.30
N LYS A 34 -15.34 8.49 0.10
CA LYS A 34 -14.85 7.88 -1.14
C LYS A 34 -15.03 6.37 -1.08
N GLY A 35 -15.11 5.72 -2.24
CA GLY A 35 -15.50 4.30 -2.35
C GLY A 35 -14.55 3.27 -1.72
N ALA A 36 -13.35 3.68 -1.31
CA ALA A 36 -12.47 2.86 -0.46
C ALA A 36 -11.87 3.76 0.61
N GLY A 37 -11.90 3.29 1.86
CA GLY A 37 -11.66 4.10 3.05
C GLY A 37 -10.61 3.50 3.97
N LEU A 38 -10.76 3.73 5.28
CA LEU A 38 -9.74 3.39 6.28
C LEU A 38 -9.35 1.91 6.23
N GLN A 39 -10.33 1.01 6.29
CA GLN A 39 -10.09 -0.43 6.31
C GLN A 39 -9.36 -0.92 5.06
N THR A 40 -9.77 -0.43 3.88
CA THR A 40 -9.20 -0.87 2.60
C THR A 40 -7.74 -0.45 2.47
N TYR A 41 -7.42 0.82 2.77
CA TYR A 41 -6.05 1.33 2.64
C TYR A 41 -5.09 0.68 3.65
N SER A 42 -5.54 0.43 4.88
CA SER A 42 -4.76 -0.30 5.88
C SER A 42 -4.45 -1.73 5.45
N LEU A 43 -5.46 -2.47 4.97
CA LEU A 43 -5.29 -3.86 4.53
C LEU A 43 -4.39 -3.97 3.30
N VAL A 44 -4.51 -3.04 2.35
CA VAL A 44 -3.63 -3.02 1.18
C VAL A 44 -2.18 -2.75 1.55
N ALA A 45 -1.89 -1.75 2.42
CA ALA A 45 -0.52 -1.53 2.90
C ALA A 45 0.02 -2.73 3.67
N LEU A 46 -0.78 -3.30 4.57
CA LEU A 46 -0.40 -4.45 5.40
C LEU A 46 -0.07 -5.67 4.53
N GLY A 47 -0.94 -6.01 3.57
CA GLY A 47 -0.73 -7.13 2.66
C GLY A 47 0.51 -6.95 1.79
N SER A 48 0.71 -5.76 1.23
CA SER A 48 1.91 -5.45 0.43
C SER A 48 3.20 -5.50 1.26
N CYS A 49 3.16 -5.05 2.51
CA CYS A 49 4.26 -5.20 3.46
C CYS A 49 4.57 -6.66 3.74
N LEU A 50 3.54 -7.49 3.96
CA LEU A 50 3.71 -8.93 4.16
C LEU A 50 4.39 -9.59 2.95
N PHE A 51 3.97 -9.27 1.72
CA PHE A 51 4.62 -9.79 0.51
C PHE A 51 6.10 -9.36 0.41
N ALA A 52 6.44 -8.13 0.80
CA ALA A 52 7.82 -7.66 0.83
C ALA A 52 8.65 -8.36 1.92
N VAL A 53 8.09 -8.64 3.09
CA VAL A 53 8.78 -9.44 4.13
C VAL A 53 8.99 -10.87 3.65
N ILE A 54 7.97 -11.50 3.04
CA ILE A 54 8.10 -12.84 2.45
C ILE A 54 9.23 -12.85 1.40
N TYR A 55 9.31 -11.84 0.54
CA TYR A 55 10.43 -11.68 -0.40
C TYR A 55 11.79 -11.69 0.32
N VAL A 56 11.96 -10.89 1.38
CA VAL A 56 13.23 -10.77 2.11
C VAL A 56 13.63 -12.10 2.75
N VAL A 57 12.68 -12.83 3.34
CA VAL A 57 12.93 -14.16 3.92
C VAL A 57 13.44 -15.14 2.88
N LEU A 58 12.85 -15.12 1.67
CA LEU A 58 13.20 -16.03 0.59
C LEU A 58 14.56 -15.70 -0.03
N VAL A 59 14.91 -14.42 -0.18
CA VAL A 59 16.20 -13.99 -0.77
C VAL A 59 17.35 -14.07 0.23
N SER A 60 17.11 -13.85 1.52
CA SER A 60 18.14 -13.89 2.56
C SER A 60 18.65 -15.30 2.89
N GLY A 61 18.15 -16.34 2.22
CA GLY A 61 18.57 -17.73 2.45
C GLY A 61 18.05 -18.34 3.75
N GLN A 62 17.25 -17.60 4.53
CA GLN A 62 16.59 -18.13 5.74
C GLN A 62 15.58 -19.25 5.43
N ALA A 63 15.23 -19.42 4.16
CA ALA A 63 14.40 -20.49 3.65
C ALA A 63 15.27 -21.62 3.03
N GLU A 64 16.21 -22.19 3.80
CA GLU A 64 17.18 -23.21 3.33
C GLU A 64 16.56 -24.43 2.62
N ASN A 65 15.25 -24.65 2.74
CA ASN A 65 14.51 -25.78 2.15
C ASN A 65 13.60 -25.40 0.96
N PHE A 66 13.61 -24.16 0.50
CA PHE A 66 12.75 -23.72 -0.62
C PHE A 66 13.56 -23.58 -1.92
N PRO A 67 13.30 -24.38 -2.96
CA PRO A 67 13.95 -24.23 -4.26
C PRO A 67 13.38 -22.98 -4.95
N LEU A 68 13.95 -21.82 -4.67
CA LEU A 68 13.33 -20.53 -5.00
C LEU A 68 14.18 -19.60 -5.86
N PHE A 69 15.17 -20.13 -6.59
CA PHE A 69 15.87 -19.41 -7.65
C PHE A 69 14.88 -18.99 -8.74
N GLY A 70 14.30 -17.79 -8.61
CA GLY A 70 13.41 -17.16 -9.59
C GLY A 70 12.11 -16.57 -9.03
N ALA A 71 11.59 -17.04 -7.88
CA ALA A 71 10.27 -16.62 -7.41
C ALA A 71 10.26 -15.29 -6.64
N ALA A 72 11.41 -14.86 -6.09
CA ALA A 72 11.45 -13.64 -5.30
C ALA A 72 11.06 -12.38 -6.14
N PRO A 73 11.69 -12.06 -7.28
CA PRO A 73 11.26 -10.91 -8.08
C PRO A 73 9.79 -10.96 -8.52
N GLU A 74 9.22 -12.16 -8.68
CA GLU A 74 7.82 -12.36 -9.08
C GLU A 74 6.82 -11.98 -7.98
N ILE A 75 7.19 -12.09 -6.70
CA ILE A 75 6.31 -11.70 -5.59
C ILE A 75 5.95 -10.20 -5.65
N ILE A 76 6.94 -9.34 -5.89
CA ILE A 76 6.70 -7.89 -5.96
C ILE A 76 5.93 -7.52 -7.23
N LYS A 77 6.20 -8.20 -8.35
CA LYS A 77 5.39 -8.05 -9.58
C LYS A 77 3.94 -8.49 -9.37
N ALA A 78 3.71 -9.54 -8.58
CA ALA A 78 2.38 -10.02 -8.24
C ALA A 78 1.62 -9.00 -7.38
N VAL A 79 2.29 -8.29 -6.46
CA VAL A 79 1.69 -7.17 -5.72
C VAL A 79 1.22 -6.07 -6.68
N ALA A 80 2.10 -5.61 -7.59
CA ALA A 80 1.74 -4.58 -8.56
C ALA A 80 0.57 -5.00 -9.46
N THR A 81 0.58 -6.24 -9.94
CA THR A 81 -0.50 -6.83 -10.75
C THR A 81 -1.81 -6.93 -9.95
N GLY A 82 -1.75 -7.39 -8.70
CA GLY A 82 -2.91 -7.55 -7.82
C GLY A 82 -3.63 -6.24 -7.55
N ILE A 83 -2.89 -5.14 -7.38
CA ILE A 83 -3.52 -3.82 -7.22
C ILE A 83 -4.18 -3.34 -8.51
N GLY A 84 -3.67 -3.72 -9.68
CA GLY A 84 -4.35 -3.46 -10.95
C GLY A 84 -5.78 -4.03 -10.97
N PHE A 85 -5.98 -5.22 -10.42
CA PHE A 85 -7.30 -5.85 -10.29
C PHE A 85 -8.21 -5.10 -9.31
N ILE A 86 -7.70 -4.73 -8.12
CA ILE A 86 -8.48 -3.96 -7.13
C ILE A 86 -8.84 -2.57 -7.70
N GLY A 87 -7.89 -1.93 -8.40
CA GLY A 87 -8.06 -0.64 -9.05
C GLY A 87 -9.17 -0.67 -10.10
N ALA A 88 -9.22 -1.70 -10.94
CA ALA A 88 -10.31 -1.90 -11.89
C ALA A 88 -11.67 -2.07 -11.19
N GLY A 89 -11.72 -2.78 -10.06
CA GLY A 89 -12.93 -3.00 -9.27
C GLY A 89 -13.52 -1.75 -8.61
N VAL A 90 -12.75 -0.66 -8.50
CA VAL A 90 -13.21 0.61 -7.90
C VAL A 90 -13.42 1.74 -8.92
N ILE A 91 -13.12 1.52 -10.20
CA ILE A 91 -13.33 2.51 -11.28
C ILE A 91 -14.66 2.23 -11.98
N PHE A 92 -15.56 3.21 -11.97
CA PHE A 92 -16.89 3.09 -12.56
C PHE A 92 -17.11 4.12 -13.66
N ARG A 93 -17.48 3.64 -14.85
CA ARG A 93 -17.88 4.47 -16.00
C ARG A 93 -19.40 4.62 -16.00
N GLN A 94 -19.89 5.85 -15.91
CA GLN A 94 -21.32 6.14 -16.01
C GLN A 94 -21.71 6.41 -17.46
N VAL A 95 -22.92 5.99 -17.87
CA VAL A 95 -23.43 6.17 -19.25
C VAL A 95 -23.61 7.65 -19.61
N SER A 96 -23.96 8.49 -18.64
CA SER A 96 -24.26 9.90 -18.85
C SER A 96 -23.59 10.81 -17.81
N GLY A 97 -22.41 10.42 -17.31
CA GLY A 97 -21.70 11.13 -16.24
C GLY A 97 -20.19 10.91 -16.23
N PRO A 98 -19.46 11.63 -15.36
CA PRO A 98 -18.02 11.48 -15.23
C PRO A 98 -17.64 10.10 -14.68
N THR A 99 -16.46 9.60 -15.08
CA THR A 99 -15.90 8.38 -14.50
C THR A 99 -15.53 8.64 -13.03
N THR A 100 -15.91 7.74 -12.13
CA THR A 100 -15.61 7.84 -10.70
C THR A 100 -14.58 6.81 -10.27
N GLY A 101 -13.93 7.05 -9.13
CA GLY A 101 -13.01 6.08 -8.52
C GLY A 101 -11.56 6.11 -9.01
N LEU A 102 -11.24 6.90 -10.04
CA LEU A 102 -9.87 7.05 -10.55
C LEU A 102 -8.84 7.41 -9.46
N THR A 103 -9.12 8.45 -8.66
CA THR A 103 -8.25 8.85 -7.54
C THR A 103 -8.17 7.77 -6.45
N THR A 104 -9.25 7.03 -6.24
CA THR A 104 -9.27 5.93 -5.27
C THR A 104 -8.39 4.78 -5.75
N ALA A 105 -8.45 4.41 -7.04
CA ALA A 105 -7.55 3.41 -7.63
C ALA A 105 -6.09 3.86 -7.56
N ALA A 106 -5.79 5.12 -7.90
CA ALA A 106 -4.44 5.67 -7.77
C ALA A 106 -3.94 5.67 -6.31
N GLY A 107 -4.79 6.01 -5.35
CA GLY A 107 -4.45 5.95 -3.93
C GLY A 107 -4.16 4.54 -3.43
N LEU A 108 -4.95 3.54 -3.87
CA LEU A 108 -4.69 2.12 -3.56
C LEU A 108 -3.38 1.62 -4.20
N TRP A 109 -3.02 2.14 -5.37
CA TRP A 109 -1.73 1.86 -6.01
C TRP A 109 -0.55 2.42 -5.20
N VAL A 110 -0.63 3.68 -4.77
CA VAL A 110 0.43 4.30 -3.97
C VAL A 110 0.55 3.65 -2.58
N VAL A 111 -0.57 3.37 -1.91
CA VAL A 111 -0.55 2.78 -0.56
C VAL A 111 0.01 1.36 -0.54
N SER A 112 -0.16 0.61 -1.63
CA SER A 112 0.51 -0.67 -1.83
C SER A 112 2.04 -0.51 -1.90
N ALA A 113 2.53 0.47 -2.66
CA ALA A 113 3.97 0.75 -2.75
C ALA A 113 4.56 1.20 -1.40
N ILE A 114 3.80 1.97 -0.60
CA ILE A 114 4.16 2.33 0.78
C ILE A 114 4.30 1.06 1.64
N GLY A 115 3.36 0.12 1.53
CA GLY A 115 3.45 -1.18 2.20
C GLY A 115 4.71 -1.96 1.83
N VAL A 116 5.02 -2.07 0.54
CA VAL A 116 6.26 -2.70 0.06
C VAL A 116 7.50 -2.02 0.64
N ALA A 117 7.55 -0.68 0.62
CA ALA A 117 8.66 0.08 1.18
C ALA A 117 8.85 -0.18 2.68
N ALA A 118 7.76 -0.25 3.47
CA ALA A 118 7.82 -0.60 4.88
C ALA A 118 8.36 -2.03 5.10
N GLY A 119 7.95 -3.01 4.29
CA GLY A 119 8.45 -4.39 4.36
C GLY A 119 9.91 -4.54 3.96
N PHE A 120 10.45 -3.62 3.14
CA PHE A 120 11.88 -3.48 2.84
C PHE A 120 12.65 -2.59 3.82
N GLN A 121 12.04 -2.21 4.95
CA GLN A 121 12.65 -1.35 5.99
C GLN A 121 13.01 0.06 5.49
N LEU A 122 12.45 0.50 4.36
CA LEU A 122 12.62 1.84 3.82
C LEU A 122 11.66 2.83 4.52
N TYR A 123 11.74 2.92 5.85
CA TYR A 123 10.76 3.62 6.67
C TYR A 123 10.65 5.11 6.36
N PHE A 124 11.80 5.79 6.18
CA PHE A 124 11.81 7.20 5.81
C PHE A 124 11.08 7.45 4.48
N LEU A 125 11.29 6.56 3.50
CA LEU A 125 10.61 6.62 2.20
C LEU A 125 9.11 6.39 2.36
N ALA A 126 8.71 5.34 3.10
CA ALA A 126 7.31 5.03 3.36
C ALA A 126 6.57 6.21 4.01
N ILE A 127 7.14 6.78 5.08
CA ILE A 127 6.57 7.94 5.79
C ILE A 127 6.49 9.18 4.88
N THR A 128 7.56 9.46 4.14
CA THR A 128 7.60 10.63 3.23
C THR A 128 6.53 10.52 2.15
N VAL A 129 6.39 9.35 1.52
CA VAL A 129 5.39 9.13 0.47
C VAL A 129 3.98 9.16 1.06
N THR A 130 3.75 8.64 2.28
CA THR A 130 2.46 8.80 2.97
C THR A 130 2.09 10.26 3.16
N ALA A 131 3.01 11.09 3.66
CA ALA A 131 2.78 12.51 3.87
C ALA A 131 2.47 13.24 2.55
N LEU A 132 3.27 13.00 1.51
CA LEU A 132 3.04 13.57 0.18
C LEU A 132 1.70 13.12 -0.41
N THR A 133 1.33 11.86 -0.23
CA THR A 133 0.03 11.33 -0.70
C THR A 133 -1.13 12.04 -0.03
N ILE A 134 -1.06 12.27 1.29
CA ILE A 134 -2.09 13.03 2.00
C ILE A 134 -2.13 14.48 1.51
N VAL A 135 -0.98 15.14 1.28
CA VAL A 135 -0.93 16.50 0.73
C VAL A 135 -1.59 16.56 -0.65
N VAL A 136 -1.34 15.60 -1.53
CA VAL A 136 -1.98 15.54 -2.85
C VAL A 136 -3.48 15.30 -2.71
N LEU A 137 -3.92 14.31 -1.94
CA LEU A 137 -5.34 13.96 -1.81
C LEU A 137 -6.16 15.04 -1.10
N ALA A 138 -5.64 15.57 0.02
CA ALA A 138 -6.31 16.59 0.81
C ALA A 138 -6.15 17.98 0.19
N GLY A 139 -4.91 18.38 -0.12
CA GLY A 139 -4.57 19.72 -0.60
C GLY A 139 -5.04 19.98 -2.01
N PHE A 140 -4.72 19.11 -2.97
CA PHE A 140 -5.15 19.34 -4.37
C PHE A 140 -6.64 19.08 -4.53
N GLY A 141 -7.20 18.13 -3.79
CA GLY A 141 -8.65 17.93 -3.76
C GLY A 141 -9.42 19.17 -3.26
N ALA A 142 -8.91 19.87 -2.24
CA ALA A 142 -9.52 21.11 -1.77
C ALA A 142 -9.37 22.27 -2.77
N LEU A 143 -8.25 22.32 -3.50
CA LEU A 143 -8.05 23.30 -4.58
C LEU A 143 -9.00 23.04 -5.75
N GLU A 144 -9.17 21.78 -6.16
CA GLU A 144 -10.10 21.41 -7.23
C GLU A 144 -11.53 21.82 -6.90
N GLU A 145 -12.00 21.53 -5.68
CA GLU A 145 -13.34 21.92 -5.22
C GLU A 145 -13.55 23.44 -5.17
N LYS A 146 -12.50 24.22 -4.96
CA LYS A 146 -12.58 25.69 -4.84
C LYS A 146 -12.48 26.42 -6.18
N PHE A 147 -11.73 25.88 -7.14
CA PHE A 147 -11.40 26.59 -8.39
C PHE A 147 -12.04 25.97 -9.65
N PHE A 148 -12.40 24.69 -9.63
CA PHE A 148 -12.86 23.96 -10.82
C PHE A 148 -14.26 23.34 -10.68
N ARG A 149 -14.90 23.49 -9.53
CA ARG A 149 -16.32 23.17 -9.27
C ARG A 149 -17.02 24.41 -8.75
#